data_AF-A0A140NS96-F1
#
_entry.id   AF-A0A140NS96-F1
#
_cell.length_a   1.000
_cell.length_b   1.000
_cell.length_c   1.000
_cell.angle_alpha   90.00
_cell.angle_beta   90.00
_cell.angle_gamma   90.00
#
_symmetry.space_group_name_H-M   'P 1'
#
loop_
_entity.id
_entity.type
_entity.pdbx_description
1 polymer ?
#
loop_
_entity_poly.entity_id
_entity_poly.type
_entity_poly.pdbx_seq_one_letter_code
_entity_poly.pdbx_strand_id
1 'polypeptide(L)' 'MTSITEWTLTEKDTTYEVSFKDCNDDTLFQFNRLLNDYTLREQIDIKTRDIRSSIMSKVLASIDERLSQ' A
#
# COMPACT_ATOMS: atom_id res chain seq x y z
N MET A 1 -5.36 -16.56 15.44
CA MET A 1 -6.35 -15.48 15.28
C MET A 1 -5.57 -14.19 15.06
N THR A 2 -5.99 -13.32 14.14
CA THR A 2 -5.41 -11.96 14.06
C THR A 2 -5.84 -11.20 15.30
N SER A 3 -4.88 -10.77 16.12
CA SER A 3 -5.10 -9.86 17.24
C SER A 3 -5.62 -8.54 16.67
N ILE A 4 -6.92 -8.31 16.84
CA ILE A 4 -7.57 -7.05 16.47
C ILE A 4 -7.53 -6.17 17.71
N THR A 5 -6.84 -5.04 17.62
CA THR A 5 -6.82 -4.01 18.66
C THR A 5 -7.43 -2.73 18.09
N GLU A 6 -8.10 -1.96 18.93
CA GLU A 6 -8.48 -0.60 18.57
C GLU A 6 -7.22 0.26 18.48
N TRP A 7 -7.15 1.12 17.46
CA TRP A 7 -6.01 2.01 17.26
C TRP A 7 -6.48 3.38 16.80
N THR A 8 -5.62 4.38 17.00
CA THR A 8 -5.83 5.76 16.56
C THR A 8 -4.62 6.25 15.79
N LEU A 9 -4.87 7.12 14.81
CA LEU A 9 -3.84 7.81 14.04
C LEU A 9 -3.92 9.29 14.36
N THR A 10 -2.85 9.85 14.88
CA THR A 10 -2.75 11.30 15.13
C THR A 10 -1.68 11.87 14.21
N GLU A 11 -2.07 12.83 13.37
CA GLU A 11 -1.13 13.59 12.57
C GLU A 11 -0.49 14.68 13.44
N LYS A 12 0.85 14.74 13.42
CA LYS A 12 1.67 15.81 14.00
C LYS A 12 2.37 16.54 12.86
N ASP A 13 3.01 17.67 13.16
CA ASP A 13 3.60 18.58 12.17
C ASP A 13 4.46 17.90 11.09
N THR A 14 5.22 16.86 11.45
CA THR A 14 6.10 16.14 10.51
C THR A 14 6.00 14.62 10.61
N THR A 15 5.12 14.09 11.46
CA THR A 15 5.06 12.66 11.75
C THR A 15 3.64 12.20 12.00
N TYR A 16 3.40 10.92 11.79
CA TYR A 16 2.16 10.26 12.20
C TYR A 16 2.44 9.43 13.45
N GLU A 17 1.61 9.61 14.47
CA GLU A 17 1.62 8.82 15.69
C GLU A 17 0.51 7.78 15.63
N VAL A 18 0.90 6.50 15.70
CA VAL A 18 -0.03 5.36 15.78
C VAL A 18 -0.10 4.91 17.24
N SER A 19 -1.29 4.93 17.82
CA SER A 19 -1.52 4.52 19.21
C SER A 19 -2.49 3.35 19.28
N PHE A 20 -2.13 2.31 20.03
CA PHE A 20 -2.95 1.11 20.24
C PHE A 20 -3.59 1.14 21.63
N LYS A 21 -4.86 0.75 21.72
CA LYS A 21 -5.58 0.66 23.01
C LYS A 21 -5.03 -0.44 23.90
N ASP A 22 -4.72 -1.59 23.32
CA ASP A 22 -3.96 -2.67 23.94
C ASP A 22 -2.69 -2.90 23.13
N CYS A 23 -1.53 -2.63 23.73
CA CYS A 23 -0.21 -2.73 23.11
C CYS A 23 0.56 -3.89 23.73
N ASN A 24 0.18 -5.11 23.35
CA ASN A 24 0.91 -6.33 23.69
C ASN A 24 1.87 -6.75 22.57
N ASP A 25 2.76 -7.71 22.87
CA ASP A 25 3.79 -8.18 21.92
C ASP A 25 3.19 -8.71 20.61
N ASP A 26 2.07 -9.42 20.69
CA ASP A 26 1.36 -9.93 19.51
C ASP A 26 0.87 -8.79 18.61
N THR A 27 0.28 -7.76 19.20
CA THR A 27 -0.19 -6.57 18.50
C THR A 27 0.96 -5.83 17.82
N LEU A 28 2.06 -5.62 18.54
CA LEU A 28 3.24 -4.96 18.01
C LEU A 28 3.87 -5.76 16.86
N PHE A 29 3.94 -7.09 17.00
CA PHE A 29 4.44 -7.98 15.96
C PHE A 29 3.56 -7.92 14.70
N GLN A 30 2.23 -8.00 14.85
CA GLN A 30 1.32 -7.91 13.71
C GLN A 30 1.41 -6.55 13.01
N PHE A 31 1.51 -5.46 13.77
CA PHE A 31 1.68 -4.13 13.20
C PHE A 31 2.97 -4.02 12.39
N ASN A 32 4.11 -4.46 12.94
CA ASN A 32 5.38 -4.44 12.23
C ASN A 32 5.36 -5.28 10.95
N ARG A 33 4.70 -6.45 10.99
CA ARG A 33 4.52 -7.29 9.80
C ARG A 33 3.74 -6.55 8.71
N LEU A 34 2.62 -5.94 9.07
CA LEU A 34 1.77 -5.20 8.12
C LEU A 34 2.48 -3.97 7.57
N LEU A 35 3.25 -3.26 8.39
CA LEU A 35 4.04 -2.12 7.95
C LEU A 35 5.12 -2.55 6.95
N ASN A 36 5.84 -3.64 7.23
CA ASN A 36 6.82 -4.22 6.32
C ASN A 36 6.19 -4.66 4.99
N ASP A 37 5.03 -5.31 5.03
CA ASP A 37 4.29 -5.72 3.83
C ASP A 37 3.89 -4.49 2.99
N TYR A 38 3.43 -3.42 3.63
CA TYR A 38 3.09 -2.16 2.96
C TYR A 38 4.32 -1.53 2.31
N THR A 39 5.42 -1.37 3.06
CA THR A 39 6.67 -0.79 2.56
C THR A 39 7.21 -1.57 1.37
N LEU A 40 7.18 -2.91 1.42
CA LEU A 40 7.61 -3.75 0.30
C LEU A 40 6.74 -3.52 -0.94
N ARG A 41 5.42 -3.46 -0.78
CA ARG A 41 4.49 -3.17 -1.89
C ARG A 41 4.73 -1.80 -2.50
N GLU A 42 4.98 -0.78 -1.68
CA GLU A 42 5.30 0.56 -2.16
C GLU A 42 6.60 0.58 -2.96
N GLN A 43 7.65 -0.10 -2.47
CA GLN A 43 8.91 -0.23 -3.22
C GLN A 43 8.74 -0.96 -4.56
N ILE A 44 7.94 -2.02 -4.58
CA ILE A 44 7.61 -2.73 -5.83
C ILE A 44 6.81 -1.82 -6.75
N ASP A 45 5.83 -1.08 -6.23
CA ASP A 45 5.04 -0.14 -7.01
C ASP A 45 5.92 0.90 -7.70
N ILE A 46 6.81 1.56 -6.93
CA ILE A 46 7.74 2.55 -7.47
C ILE A 46 8.58 1.96 -8.60
N LYS A 47 9.07 0.72 -8.45
CA LYS A 47 9.89 0.04 -9.47
C LYS A 47 9.11 -0.43 -10.70
N THR A 48 7.81 -0.62 -10.58
CA THR A 48 6.97 -1.23 -11.63
C THR A 48 5.96 -0.27 -12.25
N ARG A 49 5.79 0.92 -11.67
CA ARG A 49 4.81 1.94 -12.07
C ARG A 49 4.89 2.28 -13.55
N ASP A 50 6.10 2.55 -14.03
CA ASP A 50 6.31 2.99 -15.42
C ASP A 50 6.03 1.87 -16.42
N ILE A 51 6.47 0.64 -16.11
CA ILE A 51 6.21 -0.54 -16.94
C ILE A 51 4.71 -0.81 -17.00
N ARG A 52 4.01 -0.76 -15.86
CA ARG A 52 2.56 -0.95 -15.79
C ARG A 52 1.81 0.12 -16.58
N SER A 53 2.22 1.38 -16.48
CA SER A 53 1.66 2.49 -17.26
C SER A 53 1.89 2.28 -18.77
N SER A 54 3.10 1.87 -19.18
CA SER A 54 3.43 1.57 -20.57
C SER A 54 2.56 0.46 -21.15
N ILE A 55 2.33 -0.63 -20.38
CA ILE A 55 1.43 -1.71 -20.78
C ILE A 55 0.00 -1.20 -20.95
N MET A 56 -0.52 -0.42 -20.00
CA MET A 56 -1.87 0.16 -20.08
C MET A 56 -2.03 1.04 -21.33
N SER A 57 -1.07 1.93 -21.59
CA SER A 57 -1.10 2.81 -22.77
C SER A 57 -1.10 2.02 -24.08
N LYS A 58 -0.31 0.95 -24.17
CA LYS A 58 -0.30 0.06 -25.36
C LYS A 58 -1.63 -0.65 -25.55
N VAL A 59 -2.25 -1.12 -24.47
CA VAL A 59 -3.56 -1.78 -24.54
C VAL A 59 -4.63 -0.79 -25.02
N LEU A 60 -4.66 0.42 -24.46
CA LEU A 60 -5.60 1.46 -24.88
C LEU A 60 -5.41 1.83 -26.36
N ALA A 61 -4.17 2.07 -26.81
CA ALA A 61 -3.88 2.36 -28.21
C ALA A 61 -4.36 1.24 -29.15
N SER A 62 -4.15 -0.03 -28.78
CA SER A 62 -4.62 -1.17 -29.58
C SER A 62 -6.15 -1.27 -29.64
N ILE A 63 -6.86 -0.85 -28.60
CA ILE A 63 -8.33 -0.78 -28.60
C ILE A 63 -8.79 0.34 -29.52
N ASP A 64 -8.21 1.53 -29.42
CA ASP A 64 -8.55 2.69 -30.25
C ASP A 64 -8.32 2.41 -31.75
N GLU A 65 -7.23 1.72 -32.10
CA GLU A 65 -6.96 1.27 -33.48
C GLU A 65 -8.06 0.35 -34.01
N ARG A 66 -8.57 -0.57 -33.19
CA ARG A 66 -9.65 -1.51 -33.59
C ARG A 66 -11.00 -0.83 -33.72
N LEU A 67 -11.28 0.19 -32.90
CA LEU A 67 -12.54 0.94 -32.96
C LEU A 67 -12.58 1.95 -34.12
N SER A 68 -11.41 2.32 -34.64
CA SER A 68 -11.27 3.26 -35.78
C SER A 68 -11.29 2.58 -37.14
N GLN A 69 -11.40 1.25 -37.19
CA GLN A 69 -11.60 0.42 -38.40
C GLN A 69 -13.08 0.13 -38.63
#